data_AF-A0A3B8HWM6-F1
#
_entry.id   AF-A0A3B8HWM6-F1
#
_cell.length_a   1.000
_cell.length_b   1.000
_cell.length_c   1.000
_cell.angle_alpha   90.00
_cell.angle_beta   90.00
_cell.angle_gamma   90.00
#
_symmetry.space_group_name_H-M   'P 1'
#
loop_
_entity.id
_entity.type
_entity.pdbx_description
1 polymer ?
#
loop_
_entity_poly.entity_id
_entity_poly.type
_entity_poly.pdbx_seq_one_letter_code
_entity_poly.pdbx_strand_id
1 'polypeptide(L)'
;YQLKGNDIPSKWTPLNMGCVEDNQPTRIVKNQFLNFLSMITYCADNPENLKTEHIKKGKILNLKPSEINSNTQATIVALARAFAFLQFRCGIVYLQDTPYELMILPIAYYLLKDEIWTDKKAVDRLEYWYWTSIFGGAYRQAQNDRTIHDVKYLAAWVIDGKEYLESVYSSLLDYQGYSAKNVLMMQDPDNSIPRALYDAILQYILSQQPYDFLPGVDVRLNPWDIAAKREIVFNEQKYNLNIQDHHIIPLFSATTIGKSSDELRRDKDNVLNSVLNRTYISAKANSLISVRTPNDYMSHMNTLSLYGHCIPVPFKDYYIHKEDENEADYYRKVLEARYNELLKTLRMELDSLK
;
A
#
# COMPACT_ATOMS: atom_id res chain seq x y z
N TYR A 1 -13.06 -4.21 -10.69
CA TYR A 1 -12.48 -5.01 -11.79
C TYR A 1 -11.01 -5.20 -11.50
N GLN A 2 -10.62 -6.33 -10.91
CA GLN A 2 -9.20 -6.62 -10.71
C GLN A 2 -8.58 -6.96 -12.07
N LEU A 3 -7.63 -6.16 -12.53
CA LEU A 3 -6.79 -6.50 -13.68
C LEU A 3 -5.80 -7.60 -13.25
N LYS A 4 -6.28 -8.81 -12.91
CA LYS A 4 -5.44 -9.97 -12.59
C LYS A 4 -4.72 -10.41 -13.86
N GLY A 5 -3.44 -10.11 -14.03
CA GLY A 5 -2.79 -10.44 -15.31
C GLY A 5 -1.36 -10.94 -15.26
N ASN A 6 -0.80 -11.25 -14.08
CA ASN A 6 0.35 -12.14 -13.99
C ASN A 6 0.01 -13.35 -13.12
N ASP A 7 0.61 -14.50 -13.44
CA ASP A 7 0.54 -15.68 -12.59
C ASP A 7 1.19 -15.37 -11.23
N ILE A 8 0.42 -15.52 -10.15
CA ILE A 8 0.95 -15.46 -8.78
C ILE A 8 1.98 -16.60 -8.66
N PRO A 9 3.18 -16.34 -8.13
CA PRO A 9 4.23 -17.34 -8.09
C PRO A 9 3.78 -18.54 -7.25
N SER A 10 4.03 -19.75 -7.77
CA SER A 10 3.67 -21.00 -7.10
C SER A 10 4.48 -21.29 -5.84
N LYS A 11 5.58 -20.54 -5.63
CA LYS A 11 6.40 -20.56 -4.43
C LYS A 11 6.67 -19.12 -4.00
N TRP A 12 6.49 -18.85 -2.72
CA TRP A 12 6.80 -17.56 -2.11
C TRP A 12 7.97 -17.69 -1.14
N THR A 13 8.79 -16.65 -1.04
CA THR A 13 9.90 -16.59 -0.08
C THR A 13 9.97 -15.22 0.60
N PRO A 14 10.09 -15.16 1.94
CA PRO A 14 10.26 -13.91 2.66
C PRO A 14 11.58 -13.19 2.33
N LEU A 15 12.56 -13.90 1.75
CA LEU A 15 13.87 -13.32 1.40
C LEU A 15 13.74 -12.19 0.37
N ASN A 16 12.87 -12.36 -0.63
CA ASN A 16 12.67 -11.34 -1.66
C ASN A 16 12.00 -10.07 -1.08
N MET A 17 11.22 -10.22 0.00
CA MET A 17 10.55 -9.11 0.68
C MET A 17 11.50 -8.33 1.63
N GLY A 18 12.79 -8.66 1.66
CA GLY A 18 13.76 -7.98 2.53
C GLY A 18 13.61 -8.33 4.01
N CYS A 19 13.11 -9.54 4.33
CA CYS A 19 12.96 -10.00 5.71
C CYS A 19 14.30 -10.37 6.39
N VAL A 20 15.37 -10.58 5.62
CA VAL A 20 16.69 -10.98 6.09
C VAL A 20 17.75 -10.07 5.47
N GLU A 21 18.67 -9.57 6.30
CA GLU A 21 19.82 -8.74 5.94
C GLU A 21 21.06 -9.30 6.65
N ASP A 22 22.19 -9.42 5.95
CA ASP A 22 23.43 -10.01 6.48
C ASP A 22 23.25 -11.36 7.20
N ASN A 23 22.45 -12.25 6.61
CA ASN A 23 22.07 -13.56 7.16
C ASN A 23 21.35 -13.49 8.54
N GLN A 24 20.75 -12.34 8.88
CA GLN A 24 19.95 -12.18 10.08
C GLN A 24 18.56 -11.63 9.77
N PRO A 25 17.53 -12.01 10.55
CA PRO A 25 16.23 -11.36 10.46
C PRO A 25 16.35 -9.84 10.72
N THR A 26 15.63 -9.04 9.94
CA THR A 26 15.63 -7.58 10.11
C THR A 26 14.98 -7.16 11.43
N ARG A 27 15.14 -5.89 11.82
CA ARG A 27 14.50 -5.32 13.03
C ARG A 27 12.99 -5.59 13.05
N ILE A 28 12.31 -5.40 11.93
CA ILE A 28 10.86 -5.57 11.84
C ILE A 28 10.49 -7.03 12.10
N VAL A 29 11.18 -7.98 11.45
CA VAL A 29 10.93 -9.41 11.68
C VAL A 29 11.18 -9.80 13.14
N LYS A 30 12.29 -9.35 13.74
CA LYS A 30 12.60 -9.60 15.16
C LYS A 30 11.51 -9.05 16.09
N ASN A 31 11.07 -7.81 15.86
CA ASN A 31 10.02 -7.18 16.67
C ASN A 31 8.68 -7.89 16.54
N GLN A 32 8.24 -8.17 15.31
CA GLN A 32 6.96 -8.84 15.09
C GLN A 32 6.98 -10.29 15.58
N PHE A 33 8.11 -10.99 15.45
CA PHE A 33 8.31 -12.32 16.05
C PHE A 33 8.10 -12.28 17.57
N LEU A 34 8.79 -11.38 18.27
CA LEU A 34 8.68 -11.28 19.73
C LEU A 34 7.27 -10.88 20.20
N ASN A 35 6.65 -9.92 19.51
CA ASN A 35 5.29 -9.48 19.82
C ASN A 35 4.27 -10.60 19.60
N PHE A 36 4.34 -11.27 18.45
CA PHE A 36 3.39 -12.33 18.10
C PHE A 36 3.59 -13.57 18.96
N LEU A 37 4.84 -14.00 19.21
CA LEU A 37 5.17 -15.11 20.09
C LEU A 37 4.59 -14.92 21.49
N SER A 38 4.77 -13.73 22.07
CA SER A 38 4.22 -13.39 23.39
C SER A 38 2.69 -13.37 23.36
N MET A 39 2.10 -12.76 22.33
CA MET A 39 0.64 -12.74 22.14
C MET A 39 0.04 -14.15 22.12
N ILE A 40 0.54 -15.06 21.28
CA ILE A 40 -0.02 -16.42 21.19
C ILE A 40 0.31 -17.26 22.42
N THR A 41 1.44 -17.01 23.10
CA THR A 41 1.75 -17.72 24.35
C THR A 41 0.75 -17.39 25.46
N TYR A 42 0.38 -16.12 25.61
CA TYR A 42 -0.54 -15.71 26.67
C TYR A 42 -2.02 -15.81 26.28
N CYS A 43 -2.33 -15.95 25.00
CA CYS A 43 -3.70 -15.87 24.51
C CYS A 43 -4.15 -17.07 23.65
N ALA A 44 -3.26 -18.04 23.36
CA ALA A 44 -3.48 -19.31 22.65
C ALA A 44 -4.67 -19.27 21.66
N ASP A 45 -5.89 -19.50 22.15
CA ASP A 45 -7.13 -19.54 21.37
C ASP A 45 -8.25 -18.61 21.86
N ASN A 46 -8.02 -17.87 22.96
CA ASN A 46 -9.00 -16.93 23.50
C ASN A 46 -8.50 -15.49 23.39
N PRO A 47 -8.89 -14.77 22.32
CA PRO A 47 -8.45 -13.40 22.10
C PRO A 47 -8.96 -12.46 23.21
N GLU A 48 -10.01 -12.80 23.97
CA GLU A 48 -10.48 -11.97 25.10
C GLU A 48 -9.42 -11.78 26.18
N ASN A 49 -8.52 -12.76 26.35
CA ASN A 49 -7.42 -12.67 27.30
C ASN A 49 -6.31 -11.70 26.84
N LEU A 50 -6.35 -11.25 25.58
CA LEU A 50 -5.33 -10.36 25.03
C LEU A 50 -5.36 -8.98 25.67
N LYS A 51 -4.19 -8.51 26.05
CA LYS A 51 -3.96 -7.20 26.66
C LYS A 51 -2.76 -6.53 26.01
N THR A 52 -2.71 -5.21 26.11
CA THR A 52 -1.66 -4.39 25.50
C THR A 52 -0.29 -4.69 26.08
N GLU A 53 -0.22 -5.17 27.32
CA GLU A 53 1.02 -5.64 27.96
C GLU A 53 1.63 -6.87 27.25
N HIS A 54 0.83 -7.70 26.59
CA HIS A 54 1.32 -8.91 25.92
C HIS A 54 2.21 -8.63 24.71
N ILE A 55 2.15 -7.43 24.13
CA ILE A 55 3.06 -6.98 23.06
C ILE A 55 4.12 -5.99 23.56
N LYS A 56 4.31 -5.88 24.89
CA LYS A 56 5.33 -5.02 25.51
C LYS A 56 6.51 -5.84 26.00
N LYS A 57 7.71 -5.24 25.93
CA LYS A 57 9.00 -5.82 26.35
C LYS A 57 8.94 -6.52 27.70
N GLY A 58 8.31 -5.91 28.72
CA GLY A 58 8.26 -6.48 30.06
C GLY A 58 7.59 -7.85 30.11
N LYS A 59 6.50 -8.06 29.36
CA LYS A 59 5.81 -9.35 29.31
C LYS A 59 6.54 -10.36 28.42
N ILE A 60 7.08 -9.91 27.29
CA ILE A 60 7.89 -10.73 26.38
C ILE A 60 9.08 -11.36 27.12
N LEU A 61 9.75 -10.61 28.00
CA LEU A 61 10.90 -11.10 28.77
C LEU A 61 10.53 -12.13 29.86
N ASN A 62 9.25 -12.27 30.19
CA ASN A 62 8.78 -13.25 31.17
C ASN A 62 8.46 -14.62 30.55
N LEU A 63 8.61 -14.78 29.22
CA LEU A 63 8.41 -16.05 28.53
C LEU A 63 9.48 -17.06 28.95
N LYS A 64 9.06 -18.28 29.27
CA LYS A 64 9.96 -19.38 29.59
C LYS A 64 10.58 -19.95 28.31
N PRO A 65 11.80 -20.52 28.37
CA PRO A 65 12.41 -21.18 27.21
C PRO A 65 11.52 -22.25 26.57
N SER A 66 10.77 -23.02 27.38
CA SER A 66 9.83 -24.02 26.88
C SER A 66 8.67 -23.42 26.09
N GLU A 67 8.14 -22.27 26.54
CA GLU A 67 7.03 -21.56 25.89
C GLU A 67 7.49 -20.91 24.58
N ILE A 68 8.71 -20.38 24.56
CA ILE A 68 9.35 -19.87 23.34
C ILE A 68 9.49 -21.00 22.32
N ASN A 69 10.06 -22.13 22.75
CA ASN A 69 10.32 -23.26 21.86
C ASN A 69 9.02 -23.86 21.30
N SER A 70 7.99 -24.04 22.12
CA SER A 70 6.70 -24.61 21.68
C SER A 70 5.96 -23.71 20.69
N ASN A 71 6.09 -22.39 20.79
CA ASN A 71 5.34 -21.43 19.98
C ASN A 71 6.13 -20.85 18.79
N THR A 72 7.42 -21.15 18.66
CA THR A 72 8.28 -20.59 17.61
C THR A 72 7.81 -20.96 16.21
N GLN A 73 7.50 -22.23 15.95
CA GLN A 73 7.10 -22.66 14.61
C GLN A 73 5.77 -22.01 14.18
N ALA A 74 4.78 -21.98 15.06
CA ALA A 74 3.49 -21.32 14.81
C ALA A 74 3.67 -19.82 14.53
N THR A 75 4.54 -19.16 15.30
CA THR A 75 4.89 -17.75 15.09
C THR A 75 5.49 -17.50 13.71
N ILE A 76 6.45 -18.33 13.29
CA ILE A 76 7.09 -18.20 11.97
C ILE A 76 6.08 -18.38 10.85
N VAL A 77 5.22 -19.41 10.94
CA VAL A 77 4.19 -19.68 9.92
C VAL A 77 3.21 -18.53 9.81
N ALA A 78 2.70 -18.03 10.94
CA ALA A 78 1.76 -16.91 10.96
C ALA A 78 2.35 -15.64 10.35
N LEU A 79 3.58 -15.29 10.70
CA LEU A 79 4.27 -14.12 10.16
C LEU A 79 4.58 -14.30 8.67
N ALA A 80 5.02 -15.48 8.23
CA ALA A 80 5.23 -15.76 6.82
C ALA A 80 3.94 -15.57 6.00
N ARG A 81 2.80 -16.05 6.51
CA ARG A 81 1.49 -15.84 5.87
C ARG A 81 1.09 -14.37 5.85
N ALA A 82 1.31 -13.63 6.93
CA ALA A 82 1.03 -12.20 6.98
C ALA A 82 1.89 -11.41 5.98
N PHE A 83 3.17 -11.74 5.86
CA PHE A 83 4.08 -11.11 4.89
C PHE A 83 3.68 -11.44 3.44
N ALA A 84 3.33 -12.70 3.16
CA ALA A 84 2.81 -13.10 1.85
C ALA A 84 1.50 -12.37 1.53
N PHE A 85 0.59 -12.23 2.50
CA PHE A 85 -0.64 -11.46 2.36
C PHE A 85 -0.34 -9.99 2.01
N LEU A 86 0.54 -9.33 2.75
CA LEU A 86 0.95 -7.94 2.48
C LEU A 86 1.54 -7.77 1.08
N GLN A 87 2.36 -8.71 0.63
CA GLN A 87 2.97 -8.64 -0.70
C GLN A 87 1.98 -8.94 -1.83
N PHE A 88 1.11 -9.95 -1.67
CA PHE A 88 0.20 -10.38 -2.73
C PHE A 88 -1.10 -9.57 -2.81
N ARG A 89 -1.55 -9.00 -1.69
CA ARG A 89 -2.86 -8.33 -1.57
C ARG A 89 -2.72 -6.83 -1.32
N CYS A 90 -1.71 -6.41 -0.57
CA CYS A 90 -1.60 -5.03 -0.09
C CYS A 90 -0.60 -4.17 -0.85
N GLY A 91 0.02 -4.67 -1.93
CA GLY A 91 0.95 -3.87 -2.73
C GLY A 91 2.33 -3.65 -2.09
N ILE A 92 2.68 -4.38 -1.02
CA ILE A 92 3.94 -4.18 -0.30
C ILE A 92 5.09 -4.92 -0.99
N VAL A 93 6.05 -4.18 -1.55
CA VAL A 93 7.24 -4.78 -2.20
C VAL A 93 8.20 -5.34 -1.14
N TYR A 94 8.63 -4.48 -0.21
CA TYR A 94 9.55 -4.83 0.87
C TYR A 94 8.89 -4.60 2.24
N LEU A 95 9.21 -5.45 3.22
CA LEU A 95 8.57 -5.43 4.53
C LEU A 95 8.75 -4.10 5.27
N GLN A 96 9.88 -3.42 5.02
CA GLN A 96 10.18 -2.10 5.58
C GLN A 96 9.22 -0.99 5.14
N ASP A 97 8.52 -1.18 4.01
CA ASP A 97 7.59 -0.19 3.46
C ASP A 97 6.18 -0.33 4.06
N THR A 98 5.99 -1.22 5.04
CA THR A 98 4.69 -1.41 5.70
C THR A 98 4.30 -0.16 6.49
N PRO A 99 3.19 0.55 6.16
CA PRO A 99 2.84 1.84 6.76
C PRO A 99 2.69 1.84 8.29
N TYR A 100 2.11 0.77 8.84
CA TYR A 100 1.93 0.56 10.28
C TYR A 100 2.33 -0.87 10.64
N GLU A 101 3.56 -1.07 11.13
CA GLU A 101 4.11 -2.41 11.43
C GLU A 101 3.21 -3.26 12.34
N LEU A 102 2.47 -2.66 13.29
CA LEU A 102 1.59 -3.39 14.20
C LEU A 102 0.34 -3.99 13.55
N MET A 103 -0.04 -3.55 12.35
CA MET A 103 -1.10 -4.20 11.56
C MET A 103 -0.71 -5.62 11.12
N ILE A 104 0.56 -5.99 11.20
CA ILE A 104 1.03 -7.36 10.94
C ILE A 104 0.43 -8.33 11.97
N LEU A 105 0.21 -7.91 13.22
CA LEU A 105 -0.21 -8.81 14.30
C LEU A 105 -1.64 -9.35 14.14
N PRO A 106 -2.67 -8.53 13.86
CA PRO A 106 -4.00 -9.04 13.55
C PRO A 106 -3.99 -9.95 12.33
N ILE A 107 -3.27 -9.57 11.27
CA ILE A 107 -3.15 -10.39 10.05
C ILE A 107 -2.57 -11.76 10.38
N ALA A 108 -1.42 -11.79 11.07
CA ALA A 108 -0.77 -13.02 11.48
C ALA A 108 -1.66 -13.88 12.39
N TYR A 109 -2.44 -13.25 13.28
CA TYR A 109 -3.31 -13.96 14.22
C TYR A 109 -4.40 -14.74 13.49
N TYR A 110 -5.10 -14.10 12.55
CA TYR A 110 -6.14 -14.75 11.78
C TYR A 110 -5.58 -15.75 10.77
N LEU A 111 -4.50 -15.42 10.08
CA LEU A 111 -3.89 -16.32 9.09
C LEU A 111 -3.08 -17.46 9.70
N LEU A 112 -2.86 -17.48 11.02
CA LEU A 112 -2.29 -18.65 11.72
C LEU A 112 -3.15 -19.89 11.51
N LYS A 113 -4.48 -19.75 11.49
CA LYS A 113 -5.41 -20.88 11.30
C LYS A 113 -5.51 -21.24 9.83
N ASP A 114 -5.27 -22.52 9.51
CA ASP A 114 -5.29 -23.03 8.14
C ASP A 114 -6.65 -22.86 7.47
N GLU A 115 -7.73 -23.03 8.22
CA GLU A 115 -9.11 -22.80 7.77
C GLU A 115 -9.34 -21.36 7.28
N ILE A 116 -8.72 -20.37 7.92
CA ILE A 116 -8.83 -18.96 7.52
C ILE A 116 -7.88 -18.66 6.36
N TRP A 117 -6.63 -19.13 6.44
CA TRP A 117 -5.62 -18.93 5.39
C TRP A 117 -6.07 -19.46 4.02
N THR A 118 -6.81 -20.56 4.01
CA THR A 118 -7.30 -21.20 2.78
C THR A 118 -8.70 -20.74 2.36
N ASP A 119 -9.42 -20.01 3.22
CA ASP A 119 -10.71 -19.41 2.89
C ASP A 119 -10.53 -18.07 2.19
N LYS A 120 -10.82 -18.05 0.88
CA LYS A 120 -10.76 -16.85 0.07
C LYS A 120 -11.60 -15.71 0.65
N LYS A 121 -12.82 -15.96 1.15
CA LYS A 121 -13.70 -14.91 1.67
C LYS A 121 -13.14 -14.31 2.95
N ALA A 122 -12.60 -15.14 3.84
CA ALA A 122 -11.97 -14.65 5.06
C ALA A 122 -10.74 -13.79 4.76
N VAL A 123 -9.91 -14.22 3.79
CA VAL A 123 -8.76 -13.44 3.31
C VAL A 123 -9.19 -12.13 2.63
N ASP A 124 -10.23 -12.15 1.80
CA ASP A 124 -10.79 -10.94 1.16
C ASP A 124 -11.26 -9.93 2.22
N ARG A 125 -11.97 -10.39 3.25
CA ARG A 125 -12.43 -9.56 4.36
C ARG A 125 -11.30 -8.99 5.21
N LEU A 126 -10.21 -9.74 5.36
CA LEU A 126 -9.01 -9.24 6.03
C LEU A 126 -8.35 -8.13 5.21
N GLU A 127 -8.37 -8.21 3.88
CA GLU A 127 -7.92 -7.12 3.01
C GLU A 127 -8.86 -5.91 3.10
N TYR A 128 -10.18 -6.14 3.13
CA TYR A 128 -11.15 -5.08 3.37
C TYR A 128 -10.80 -4.31 4.66
N TRP A 129 -10.55 -5.03 5.76
CA TRP A 129 -10.12 -4.42 7.02
C TRP A 129 -8.80 -3.66 6.89
N TYR A 130 -7.81 -4.19 6.16
CA TYR A 130 -6.52 -3.55 5.97
C TYR A 130 -6.68 -2.16 5.32
N TRP A 131 -7.38 -2.09 4.18
CA TRP A 131 -7.58 -0.84 3.45
C TRP A 131 -8.43 0.15 4.23
N THR A 132 -9.52 -0.31 4.82
CA THR A 132 -10.40 0.57 5.61
C THR A 132 -9.74 1.09 6.88
N SER A 133 -8.87 0.30 7.52
CA SER A 133 -8.10 0.74 8.70
C SER A 133 -7.06 1.80 8.36
N ILE A 134 -6.34 1.62 7.24
CA ILE A 134 -5.34 2.60 6.81
C ILE A 134 -6.02 3.88 6.36
N PHE A 135 -6.95 3.82 5.40
CA PHE A 135 -7.59 5.01 4.84
C PHE A 135 -8.56 5.70 5.81
N GLY A 136 -9.10 4.97 6.79
CA GLY A 136 -9.87 5.53 7.91
C GLY A 136 -9.02 6.06 9.07
N GLY A 137 -7.69 5.92 9.02
CA GLY A 137 -6.79 6.47 10.04
C GLY A 137 -6.78 5.72 11.37
N ALA A 138 -7.27 4.48 11.42
CA ALA A 138 -7.40 3.68 12.64
C ALA A 138 -6.09 3.48 13.41
N TYR A 139 -4.96 3.43 12.69
CA TYR A 139 -3.63 3.19 13.25
C TYR A 139 -2.78 4.47 13.38
N ARG A 140 -3.36 5.66 13.21
CA ARG A 140 -2.62 6.93 13.39
C ARG A 140 -2.13 7.15 14.81
N GLN A 141 -2.90 6.70 15.79
CA GLN A 141 -2.65 6.89 17.21
C GLN A 141 -3.00 5.60 17.98
N ALA A 142 -2.50 5.48 19.20
CA ALA A 142 -2.79 4.36 20.10
C ALA A 142 -2.67 2.96 19.44
N GLN A 143 -1.67 2.78 18.57
CA GLN A 143 -1.56 1.58 17.72
C GLN A 143 -1.56 0.27 18.49
N ASN A 144 -0.96 0.24 19.70
CA ASN A 144 -0.99 -0.94 20.56
C ASN A 144 -2.44 -1.30 20.95
N ASP A 145 -3.20 -0.33 21.44
CA ASP A 145 -4.59 -0.53 21.88
C ASP A 145 -5.46 -0.92 20.69
N ARG A 146 -5.28 -0.25 19.54
CA ARG A 146 -5.96 -0.60 18.30
C ARG A 146 -5.65 -2.03 17.84
N THR A 147 -4.39 -2.44 17.92
CA THR A 147 -3.98 -3.80 17.56
C THR A 147 -4.66 -4.86 18.42
N ILE A 148 -4.73 -4.63 19.73
CA ILE A 148 -5.41 -5.55 20.64
C ILE A 148 -6.91 -5.61 20.33
N HIS A 149 -7.53 -4.44 20.12
CA HIS A 149 -8.93 -4.35 19.73
C HIS A 149 -9.21 -5.15 18.44
N ASP A 150 -8.41 -4.94 17.40
CA ASP A 150 -8.63 -5.58 16.10
C ASP A 150 -8.40 -7.10 16.18
N VAL A 151 -7.43 -7.57 16.96
CA VAL A 151 -7.28 -9.02 17.23
C VAL A 151 -8.54 -9.60 17.89
N LYS A 152 -9.19 -8.89 18.80
CA LYS A 152 -10.40 -9.40 19.50
C LYS A 152 -11.63 -9.41 18.62
N TYR A 153 -11.88 -8.31 17.92
CA TYR A 153 -13.20 -8.07 17.35
C TYR A 153 -13.30 -8.37 15.85
N LEU A 154 -12.18 -8.53 15.14
CA LEU A 154 -12.21 -8.86 13.70
C LEU A 154 -12.81 -10.21 13.38
N ALA A 155 -12.87 -11.16 14.34
CA ALA A 155 -13.45 -12.47 14.12
C ALA A 155 -14.90 -12.37 13.62
N ALA A 156 -15.69 -11.43 14.16
CA ALA A 156 -17.07 -11.20 13.72
C ALA A 156 -17.17 -10.77 12.24
N TRP A 157 -16.13 -10.12 11.71
CA TRP A 157 -16.05 -9.74 10.30
C TRP A 157 -15.45 -10.87 9.47
N VAL A 158 -14.19 -11.22 9.75
CA VAL A 158 -13.37 -12.14 8.96
C VAL A 158 -14.04 -13.52 8.87
N ILE A 159 -14.54 -14.03 10.00
CA ILE A 159 -15.13 -15.38 10.08
C ILE A 159 -16.63 -15.33 9.82
N ASP A 160 -17.38 -14.54 10.61
CA ASP A 160 -18.85 -14.58 10.56
C ASP A 160 -19.45 -13.72 9.43
N GLY A 161 -18.70 -12.77 8.87
CA GLY A 161 -19.21 -11.82 7.87
C GLY A 161 -20.25 -10.85 8.41
N LYS A 162 -20.34 -10.66 9.73
CA LYS A 162 -21.30 -9.74 10.37
C LYS A 162 -20.78 -8.31 10.26
N GLU A 163 -21.70 -7.36 10.11
CA GLU A 163 -21.43 -5.92 9.92
C GLU A 163 -20.58 -5.31 11.06
N TYR A 164 -19.27 -5.44 10.93
CA TYR A 164 -18.29 -4.83 11.83
C TYR A 164 -17.82 -3.46 11.30
N LEU A 165 -18.03 -3.17 10.01
CA LEU A 165 -17.35 -2.09 9.30
C LEU A 165 -18.23 -1.23 8.37
N GLU A 166 -19.56 -1.33 8.44
CA GLU A 166 -20.43 -0.51 7.57
C GLU A 166 -20.23 0.99 7.78
N SER A 167 -20.03 1.43 9.02
CA SER A 167 -19.72 2.83 9.35
C SER A 167 -18.36 3.30 8.81
N VAL A 168 -17.43 2.39 8.56
CA VAL A 168 -16.09 2.71 8.04
C VAL A 168 -16.12 2.96 6.52
N TYR A 169 -17.09 2.37 5.81
CA TYR A 169 -17.28 2.61 4.38
C TYR A 169 -17.67 4.06 4.09
N SER A 170 -18.47 4.69 4.97
CA SER A 170 -18.88 6.10 4.80
C SER A 170 -17.74 7.11 4.98
N SER A 171 -16.65 6.76 5.67
CA SER A 171 -15.52 7.66 5.95
C SER A 171 -14.27 7.41 5.09
N LEU A 172 -14.39 6.59 4.04
CA LEU A 172 -13.26 6.18 3.20
C LEU A 172 -12.68 7.38 2.43
N LEU A 173 -11.41 7.71 2.69
CA LEU A 173 -10.75 8.92 2.20
C LEU A 173 -11.54 10.21 2.52
N ASP A 174 -12.16 10.24 3.70
CA ASP A 174 -12.93 11.37 4.22
C ASP A 174 -12.61 11.69 5.70
N TYR A 175 -11.51 11.16 6.23
CA TYR A 175 -11.10 11.47 7.61
C TYR A 175 -10.42 12.84 7.65
N GLN A 176 -11.07 13.80 8.32
CA GLN A 176 -10.59 15.19 8.43
C GLN A 176 -9.20 15.28 9.06
N GLY A 177 -8.33 16.12 8.48
CA GLY A 177 -6.92 16.25 8.90
C GLY A 177 -6.08 14.98 8.67
N TYR A 178 -6.52 14.09 7.76
CA TYR A 178 -5.76 12.90 7.37
C TYR A 178 -5.94 12.49 5.92
N SER A 179 -7.07 11.84 5.61
CA SER A 179 -7.33 11.22 4.30
C SER A 179 -8.44 11.93 3.53
N ALA A 180 -9.08 12.92 4.13
CA ALA A 180 -10.04 13.79 3.47
C ALA A 180 -9.44 14.44 2.21
N LYS A 181 -10.33 14.69 1.25
CA LYS A 181 -9.99 15.23 -0.07
C LYS A 181 -9.13 16.50 0.00
N ASN A 182 -9.45 17.43 0.90
CA ASN A 182 -8.70 18.68 1.07
C ASN A 182 -7.24 18.43 1.48
N VAL A 183 -6.96 17.46 2.34
CA VAL A 183 -5.59 17.08 2.74
C VAL A 183 -4.85 16.48 1.55
N LEU A 184 -5.47 15.55 0.82
CA LEU A 184 -4.85 14.92 -0.36
C LEU A 184 -4.63 15.90 -1.51
N MET A 185 -5.49 16.92 -1.64
CA MET A 185 -5.34 18.00 -2.61
C MET A 185 -4.36 19.10 -2.16
N MET A 186 -3.72 18.97 -0.99
CA MET A 186 -2.80 19.95 -0.41
C MET A 186 -3.45 21.32 -0.15
N GLN A 187 -4.72 21.30 0.28
CA GLN A 187 -5.54 22.49 0.55
C GLN A 187 -5.86 22.68 2.03
N ASP A 188 -5.51 21.71 2.88
CA ASP A 188 -5.66 21.81 4.33
C ASP A 188 -4.47 22.60 4.90
N PRO A 189 -4.68 23.77 5.53
CA PRO A 189 -3.60 24.62 6.03
C PRO A 189 -2.92 24.05 7.28
N ASP A 190 -3.60 23.16 8.01
CA ASP A 190 -3.15 22.67 9.31
C ASP A 190 -2.56 21.25 9.22
N ASN A 191 -2.82 20.55 8.12
CA ASN A 191 -2.47 19.14 7.97
C ASN A 191 -1.76 18.87 6.64
N SER A 192 -0.66 18.11 6.73
CA SER A 192 0.03 17.55 5.57
C SER A 192 -0.28 16.06 5.41
N ILE A 193 -0.09 15.52 4.21
CA ILE A 193 -0.26 14.09 3.93
C ILE A 193 0.78 13.28 4.72
N PRO A 194 0.38 12.42 5.67
CA PRO A 194 1.36 11.63 6.41
C PRO A 194 2.03 10.59 5.50
N ARG A 195 3.31 10.31 5.76
CA ARG A 195 4.09 9.34 4.96
C ARG A 195 3.39 7.98 4.82
N ALA A 196 2.81 7.47 5.90
CA ALA A 196 2.06 6.21 5.89
C ALA A 196 0.86 6.22 4.92
N LEU A 197 0.14 7.35 4.82
CA LEU A 197 -0.97 7.49 3.88
C LEU A 197 -0.49 7.63 2.44
N TYR A 198 0.59 8.39 2.25
CA TYR A 198 1.25 8.54 0.96
C TYR A 198 1.67 7.17 0.38
N ASP A 199 2.40 6.39 1.17
CA ASP A 199 2.86 5.06 0.78
C ASP A 199 1.67 4.13 0.53
N ALA A 200 0.65 4.15 1.40
CA ALA A 200 -0.54 3.31 1.25
C ALA A 200 -1.33 3.59 -0.04
N ILE A 201 -1.40 4.85 -0.50
CA ILE A 201 -2.07 5.18 -1.77
C ILE A 201 -1.29 4.59 -2.96
N LEU A 202 0.04 4.71 -2.96
CA LEU A 202 0.87 4.13 -4.01
C LEU A 202 0.86 2.60 -3.99
N GLN A 203 0.86 2.01 -2.80
CA GLN A 203 0.76 0.56 -2.59
C GLN A 203 -0.60 0.03 -3.00
N TYR A 204 -1.69 0.76 -2.71
CA TYR A 204 -3.02 0.41 -3.22
C TYR A 204 -3.06 0.38 -4.75
N ILE A 205 -2.51 1.41 -5.42
CA ILE A 205 -2.42 1.40 -6.89
C ILE A 205 -1.60 0.19 -7.36
N LEU A 206 -0.46 -0.10 -6.71
CA LEU A 206 0.37 -1.25 -7.05
C LEU A 206 -0.32 -2.60 -6.79
N SER A 207 -1.21 -2.69 -5.80
CA SER A 207 -1.98 -3.91 -5.53
C SER A 207 -2.97 -4.25 -6.64
N GLN A 208 -3.39 -3.25 -7.42
CA GLN A 208 -4.19 -3.42 -8.64
C GLN A 208 -3.37 -3.97 -9.83
N GLN A 209 -2.06 -4.13 -9.64
CA GLN A 209 -1.11 -4.70 -10.61
C GLN A 209 -1.14 -4.02 -11.98
N PRO A 210 -0.96 -2.69 -12.04
CA PRO A 210 -1.12 -1.95 -13.27
C PRO A 210 -0.07 -2.35 -14.32
N TYR A 211 -0.40 -2.14 -15.59
CA TYR A 211 0.62 -2.16 -16.64
C TYR A 211 1.54 -0.95 -16.49
N ASP A 212 2.85 -1.19 -16.59
CA ASP A 212 3.89 -0.19 -16.59
C ASP A 212 3.74 0.82 -17.74
N PHE A 213 4.46 1.92 -17.62
CA PHE A 213 4.47 3.04 -18.56
C PHE A 213 5.43 2.82 -19.75
N LEU A 214 5.95 1.61 -19.94
CA LEU A 214 6.79 1.28 -21.09
C LEU A 214 5.94 1.15 -22.37
N PRO A 215 6.25 1.90 -23.44
CA PRO A 215 5.46 1.85 -24.66
C PRO A 215 5.69 0.55 -25.43
N GLY A 216 4.61 -0.01 -25.98
CA GLY A 216 4.70 -1.17 -26.89
C GLY A 216 5.05 -2.50 -26.22
N VAL A 217 5.11 -2.58 -24.88
CA VAL A 217 5.31 -3.82 -24.14
C VAL A 217 4.31 -3.94 -22.99
N ASP A 218 3.83 -5.16 -22.76
CA ASP A 218 2.89 -5.46 -21.68
C ASP A 218 3.63 -5.97 -20.45
N VAL A 219 4.17 -5.04 -19.65
CA VAL A 219 4.82 -5.36 -18.37
C VAL A 219 3.88 -4.98 -17.24
N ARG A 220 3.46 -5.94 -16.41
CA ARG A 220 2.73 -5.63 -15.17
C ARG A 220 3.68 -5.36 -14.01
N LEU A 221 3.33 -4.35 -13.23
CA LEU A 221 3.96 -4.01 -11.97
C LEU A 221 3.21 -4.74 -10.86
N ASN A 222 3.84 -5.75 -10.26
CA ASN A 222 3.31 -6.40 -9.07
C ASN A 222 4.43 -6.54 -8.03
N PRO A 223 4.09 -6.58 -6.73
CA PRO A 223 5.10 -6.50 -5.69
C PRO A 223 6.13 -7.63 -5.69
N TRP A 224 5.71 -8.86 -6.03
CA TRP A 224 6.61 -10.03 -5.98
C TRP A 224 7.61 -10.07 -7.13
N ASP A 225 7.21 -9.69 -8.35
CA ASP A 225 8.14 -9.60 -9.49
C ASP A 225 9.15 -8.48 -9.29
N ILE A 226 8.72 -7.35 -8.69
CA ILE A 226 9.60 -6.23 -8.35
C ILE A 226 10.60 -6.67 -7.27
N ALA A 227 10.11 -7.29 -6.20
CA ALA A 227 10.95 -7.80 -5.11
C ALA A 227 11.96 -8.86 -5.58
N ALA A 228 11.55 -9.73 -6.50
CA ALA A 228 12.41 -10.74 -7.13
C ALA A 228 13.34 -10.16 -8.20
N LYS A 229 13.26 -8.86 -8.50
CA LYS A 229 14.01 -8.18 -9.58
C LYS A 229 13.84 -8.88 -10.92
N ARG A 230 12.61 -9.32 -11.25
CA ARG A 230 12.31 -10.06 -12.47
C ARG A 230 12.92 -9.37 -13.69
N GLU A 231 13.62 -10.13 -14.52
CA GLU A 231 14.16 -9.62 -15.77
C GLU A 231 13.02 -9.32 -16.76
N ILE A 232 13.05 -8.13 -17.36
CA ILE A 232 12.16 -7.72 -18.44
C ILE A 232 13.00 -7.37 -19.67
N VAL A 233 12.42 -7.55 -20.87
CA VAL A 233 13.06 -7.19 -22.14
C VAL A 233 12.37 -5.98 -22.73
N PHE A 234 13.13 -4.96 -23.08
CA PHE A 234 12.66 -3.76 -23.75
C PHE A 234 13.68 -3.31 -24.79
N ASN A 235 13.26 -3.12 -26.04
CA ASN A 235 14.15 -2.81 -27.17
C ASN A 235 15.39 -3.74 -27.23
N GLU A 236 15.15 -5.05 -27.21
CA GLU A 236 16.18 -6.10 -27.29
C GLU A 236 17.19 -6.11 -26.11
N GLN A 237 16.97 -5.30 -25.09
CA GLN A 237 17.83 -5.21 -23.91
C GLN A 237 17.12 -5.72 -22.66
N LYS A 238 17.89 -6.42 -21.81
CA LYS A 238 17.44 -6.99 -20.54
C LYS A 238 17.63 -6.00 -19.41
N TYR A 239 16.62 -5.86 -18.57
CA TYR A 239 16.62 -4.99 -17.39
C TYR A 239 16.03 -5.73 -16.20
N ASN A 240 16.60 -5.53 -15.02
CA ASN A 240 15.95 -5.96 -13.78
C ASN A 240 14.83 -4.99 -13.44
N LEU A 241 13.62 -5.52 -13.23
CA LEU A 241 12.48 -4.72 -12.83
C LEU A 241 12.76 -4.06 -11.47
N ASN A 242 12.77 -2.73 -11.47
CA ASN A 242 12.81 -1.89 -10.29
C ASN A 242 11.86 -0.73 -10.51
N ILE A 243 11.23 -0.22 -9.45
CA ILE A 243 10.26 0.87 -9.54
C ILE A 243 10.81 2.19 -9.03
N GLN A 244 10.20 3.28 -9.49
CA GLN A 244 10.44 4.64 -9.02
C GLN A 244 9.11 5.35 -8.84
N ASP A 245 9.07 6.23 -7.85
CA ASP A 245 7.93 7.10 -7.57
C ASP A 245 7.97 8.31 -8.53
N HIS A 246 7.12 8.27 -9.55
CA HIS A 246 7.10 9.18 -10.68
C HIS A 246 6.05 10.29 -10.51
N HIS A 247 6.42 11.51 -10.92
CA HIS A 247 5.47 12.63 -11.00
C HIS A 247 4.72 12.54 -12.32
N ILE A 248 3.40 12.37 -12.27
CA ILE A 248 2.57 12.28 -13.49
C ILE A 248 2.68 13.59 -14.29
N ILE A 249 2.45 14.72 -13.64
CA ILE A 249 2.83 16.04 -14.12
C ILE A 249 4.25 16.33 -13.61
N PRO A 250 5.26 16.46 -14.48
CA PRO A 250 6.64 16.65 -14.07
C PRO A 250 6.83 18.03 -13.40
N LEU A 251 7.62 18.10 -12.33
CA LEU A 251 7.91 19.38 -11.66
C LEU A 251 8.56 20.44 -12.56
N PHE A 252 9.26 20.00 -13.62
CA PHE A 252 9.84 20.90 -14.62
C PHE A 252 8.77 21.73 -15.34
N SER A 253 7.53 21.23 -15.49
CA SER A 253 6.45 22.05 -16.06
C SER A 253 6.04 23.21 -15.14
N ALA A 254 6.40 23.17 -13.86
CA ALA A 254 6.11 24.20 -12.85
C ALA A 254 7.34 25.04 -12.46
N THR A 255 8.50 24.85 -13.10
CA THR A 255 9.69 25.66 -12.78
C THR A 255 9.54 27.06 -13.36
N THR A 256 9.44 28.07 -12.49
CA THR A 256 9.61 29.48 -12.86
C THR A 256 11.10 29.86 -12.87
N ILE A 257 11.45 30.98 -13.53
CA ILE A 257 12.83 31.48 -13.55
C ILE A 257 13.33 31.65 -12.11
N GLY A 258 14.34 30.87 -11.72
CA GLY A 258 14.99 30.94 -10.41
C GLY A 258 14.61 29.86 -9.40
N LYS A 259 13.67 28.95 -9.69
CA LYS A 259 13.39 27.76 -8.86
C LYS A 259 13.76 26.48 -9.58
N SER A 260 14.67 25.70 -9.00
CA SER A 260 15.04 24.38 -9.52
C SER A 260 13.99 23.31 -9.21
N SER A 261 13.92 22.24 -10.02
CA SER A 261 13.05 21.11 -9.71
C SER A 261 13.39 20.42 -8.38
N ASP A 262 14.63 20.55 -7.90
CA ASP A 262 15.08 20.02 -6.61
C ASP A 262 14.50 20.81 -5.43
N GLU A 263 14.41 22.14 -5.56
CA GLU A 263 13.75 23.00 -4.58
C GLU A 263 12.24 22.72 -4.54
N LEU A 264 11.60 22.63 -5.71
CA LEU A 264 10.17 22.27 -5.80
C LEU A 264 9.89 20.90 -5.19
N ARG A 265 10.82 19.94 -5.30
CA ARG A 265 10.71 18.60 -4.70
C ARG A 265 10.73 18.62 -3.17
N ARG A 266 11.35 19.63 -2.57
CA ARG A 266 11.47 19.80 -1.11
C ARG A 266 10.37 20.69 -0.53
N ASP A 267 9.70 21.45 -1.38
CA ASP A 267 8.58 22.31 -1.02
C ASP A 267 7.37 21.46 -0.62
N LYS A 268 7.09 21.40 0.68
CA LYS A 268 5.99 20.59 1.23
C LYS A 268 4.62 21.13 0.86
N ASP A 269 4.53 22.38 0.40
CA ASP A 269 3.26 23.02 0.07
C ASP A 269 2.99 23.01 -1.44
N ASN A 270 3.95 22.53 -2.24
CA ASN A 270 3.75 22.40 -3.67
C ASN A 270 2.72 21.30 -3.98
N VAL A 271 1.60 21.70 -4.58
CA VAL A 271 0.49 20.82 -4.99
C VAL A 271 0.94 19.65 -5.87
N LEU A 272 1.99 19.80 -6.67
CA LEU A 272 2.52 18.72 -7.51
C LEU A 272 3.25 17.62 -6.72
N ASN A 273 3.60 17.86 -5.46
CA ASN A 273 4.14 16.84 -4.55
C ASN A 273 3.02 16.03 -3.87
N SER A 274 1.74 16.38 -4.09
CA SER A 274 0.61 15.55 -3.68
C SER A 274 0.76 14.13 -4.24
N VAL A 275 0.46 13.12 -3.43
CA VAL A 275 0.39 11.72 -3.87
C VAL A 275 -0.60 11.49 -5.03
N LEU A 276 -1.57 12.39 -5.22
CA LEU A 276 -2.49 12.36 -6.35
C LEU A 276 -1.77 12.62 -7.69
N ASN A 277 -0.60 13.28 -7.68
CA ASN A 277 0.26 13.45 -8.84
C ASN A 277 1.36 12.37 -8.93
N ARG A 278 1.22 11.25 -8.22
CA ARG A 278 2.29 10.26 -8.04
C ARG A 278 1.83 8.87 -8.45
N THR A 279 2.77 8.07 -8.93
CA THR A 279 2.56 6.65 -9.19
C THR A 279 3.88 5.90 -9.32
N TYR A 280 3.90 4.62 -8.97
CA TYR A 280 5.08 3.79 -9.21
C TYR A 280 5.13 3.34 -10.66
N ILE A 281 6.24 3.55 -11.34
CA ILE A 281 6.54 2.99 -12.66
C ILE A 281 7.92 2.36 -12.66
N SER A 282 8.26 1.55 -13.66
CA SER A 282 9.63 1.03 -13.72
C SER A 282 10.65 2.17 -13.86
N ALA A 283 11.84 1.97 -13.29
CA ALA A 283 12.95 2.90 -13.45
C ALA A 283 13.29 3.13 -14.94
N LYS A 284 13.06 2.11 -15.79
CA LYS A 284 13.22 2.21 -17.23
C LYS A 284 12.17 3.15 -17.86
N ALA A 285 10.90 3.01 -17.48
CA ALA A 285 9.84 3.93 -17.91
C ALA A 285 10.10 5.36 -17.43
N ASN A 286 10.45 5.53 -16.16
CA ASN A 286 10.77 6.85 -15.60
C ASN A 286 11.92 7.54 -16.34
N SER A 287 12.99 6.81 -16.66
CA SER A 287 14.10 7.33 -17.46
C SER A 287 13.69 7.71 -18.88
N LEU A 288 12.76 6.97 -19.50
CA LEU A 288 12.29 7.23 -20.86
C LEU A 288 11.39 8.47 -20.92
N ILE A 289 10.51 8.65 -19.93
CA ILE A 289 9.63 9.81 -19.81
C ILE A 289 10.45 11.06 -19.47
N SER A 290 11.37 10.96 -18.52
CA SER A 290 12.23 12.06 -18.09
C SER A 290 11.42 13.32 -17.71
N VAL A 291 11.44 14.35 -18.56
CA VAL A 291 10.77 15.65 -18.33
C VAL A 291 9.57 15.88 -19.24
N ARG A 292 9.18 14.87 -20.03
CA ARG A 292 8.07 14.95 -20.99
C ARG A 292 6.75 15.24 -20.27
N THR A 293 5.90 16.02 -20.93
CA THR A 293 4.56 16.32 -20.41
C THR A 293 3.65 15.09 -20.52
N PRO A 294 2.58 15.00 -19.72
CA PRO A 294 1.54 13.98 -19.87
C PRO A 294 1.07 13.81 -21.31
N ASN A 295 0.84 14.91 -22.04
CA ASN A 295 0.40 14.86 -23.43
C ASN A 295 1.39 14.11 -24.33
N ASP A 296 2.68 14.32 -24.12
CA ASP A 296 3.74 13.73 -24.94
C ASP A 296 3.92 12.24 -24.68
N TYR A 297 3.82 11.80 -23.42
CA TYR A 297 4.10 10.40 -23.09
C TYR A 297 2.84 9.52 -23.02
N MET A 298 1.71 10.03 -22.49
CA MET A 298 0.50 9.21 -22.31
C MET A 298 -0.14 8.83 -23.65
N SER A 299 0.10 9.63 -24.69
CA SER A 299 -0.32 9.32 -26.07
C SER A 299 0.30 8.02 -26.61
N HIS A 300 1.38 7.54 -26.01
CA HIS A 300 2.06 6.29 -26.38
C HIS A 300 1.77 5.13 -25.42
N MET A 301 0.92 5.33 -24.43
CA MET A 301 0.57 4.32 -23.43
C MET A 301 -0.70 3.57 -23.81
N ASN A 302 -0.72 2.29 -23.49
CA ASN A 302 -1.96 1.51 -23.52
C ASN A 302 -2.96 2.10 -22.52
N THR A 303 -4.21 2.27 -22.93
CA THR A 303 -5.30 2.75 -22.06
C THR A 303 -5.47 1.89 -20.79
N LEU A 304 -5.19 0.59 -20.85
CA LEU A 304 -5.24 -0.28 -19.67
C LEU A 304 -4.18 0.07 -18.61
N SER A 305 -3.03 0.60 -19.03
CA SER A 305 -2.03 1.13 -18.10
C SER A 305 -2.60 2.33 -17.35
N LEU A 306 -3.21 3.27 -18.07
CA LEU A 306 -3.86 4.44 -17.46
C LEU A 306 -4.94 4.03 -16.45
N TYR A 307 -5.80 3.07 -16.79
CA TYR A 307 -6.82 2.55 -15.86
C TYR A 307 -6.21 1.96 -14.60
N GLY A 308 -5.25 1.04 -14.76
CA GLY A 308 -4.61 0.39 -13.62
C GLY A 308 -3.90 1.38 -12.71
N HIS A 309 -3.34 2.43 -13.28
CA HIS A 309 -2.68 3.46 -12.49
C HIS A 309 -3.68 4.39 -11.79
N CYS A 310 -4.98 4.42 -12.08
CA CYS A 310 -5.91 5.40 -11.50
C CYS A 310 -6.20 6.62 -12.40
N ILE A 311 -5.70 6.65 -13.64
CA ILE A 311 -5.58 7.88 -14.44
C ILE A 311 -6.89 8.07 -15.21
N PRO A 312 -7.56 9.23 -15.06
CA PRO A 312 -8.83 9.47 -15.74
C PRO A 312 -8.64 9.47 -17.26
N VAL A 313 -9.61 8.89 -17.97
CA VAL A 313 -9.65 8.84 -19.42
C VAL A 313 -10.93 9.50 -19.97
N PRO A 314 -10.91 10.04 -21.20
CA PRO A 314 -9.72 10.25 -22.02
C PRO A 314 -8.77 11.26 -21.35
N PHE A 315 -7.48 10.92 -21.22
CA PHE A 315 -6.55 11.69 -20.39
C PHE A 315 -6.41 13.14 -20.85
N LYS A 316 -6.66 13.41 -22.13
CA LYS A 316 -6.60 14.73 -22.76
C LYS A 316 -7.56 15.74 -22.14
N ASP A 317 -8.70 15.29 -21.61
CA ASP A 317 -9.68 16.19 -20.98
C ASP A 317 -9.17 16.76 -19.65
N TYR A 318 -8.21 16.07 -19.03
CA TYR A 318 -7.71 16.38 -17.69
C TYR A 318 -6.27 16.87 -17.71
N TYR A 319 -5.38 16.24 -18.49
CA TYR A 319 -3.93 16.44 -18.47
C TYR A 319 -3.38 17.32 -19.61
N ILE A 320 -4.26 17.99 -20.35
CA ILE A 320 -3.86 19.08 -21.26
C ILE A 320 -4.23 20.41 -20.59
N HIS A 321 -3.23 21.28 -20.48
CA HIS A 321 -3.41 22.65 -20.03
C HIS A 321 -4.08 23.46 -21.14
N LYS A 322 -5.24 24.05 -20.87
CA LYS A 322 -5.95 24.89 -21.85
C LYS A 322 -5.34 26.28 -21.89
N GLU A 323 -5.46 26.97 -23.03
CA GLU A 323 -4.89 28.33 -23.20
C GLU A 323 -5.48 29.37 -22.24
N ASP A 324 -6.75 29.20 -21.84
CA ASP A 324 -7.50 30.08 -20.96
C ASP A 324 -7.53 29.62 -19.49
N GLU A 325 -6.94 28.47 -19.18
CA GLU A 325 -6.86 27.91 -17.83
C GLU A 325 -5.61 28.44 -17.13
N ASN A 326 -5.73 28.84 -15.86
CA ASN A 326 -4.54 29.15 -15.07
C ASN A 326 -3.96 27.87 -14.45
N GLU A 327 -2.67 27.91 -14.13
CA GLU A 327 -1.92 26.74 -13.65
C GLU A 327 -2.50 26.13 -12.36
N ALA A 328 -2.98 26.95 -11.43
CA ALA A 328 -3.57 26.48 -10.18
C ALA A 328 -4.88 25.72 -10.42
N ASP A 329 -5.72 26.20 -11.34
CA ASP A 329 -6.96 25.54 -11.72
C ASP A 329 -6.69 24.24 -12.48
N TYR A 330 -5.69 24.24 -13.37
CA TYR A 330 -5.22 23.04 -14.07
C TYR A 330 -4.77 21.94 -13.11
N TYR A 331 -3.88 22.26 -12.16
CA TYR A 331 -3.41 21.29 -11.18
C TYR A 331 -4.56 20.81 -10.30
N ARG A 332 -5.46 21.70 -9.86
CA ARG A 332 -6.63 21.32 -9.08
C ARG A 332 -7.51 20.33 -9.83
N LYS A 333 -7.82 20.60 -11.10
CA LYS A 333 -8.60 19.71 -11.98
C LYS A 333 -7.96 18.33 -12.10
N VAL A 334 -6.64 18.26 -12.30
CA VAL A 334 -5.91 16.99 -12.42
C VAL A 334 -5.96 16.20 -11.12
N LEU A 335 -5.62 16.83 -9.99
CA LEU A 335 -5.63 16.14 -8.69
C LEU A 335 -7.04 15.68 -8.31
N GLU A 336 -8.05 16.51 -8.56
CA GLU A 336 -9.44 16.16 -8.27
C GLU A 336 -9.93 14.98 -9.11
N ALA A 337 -9.64 14.99 -10.42
CA ALA A 337 -10.00 13.88 -11.30
C ALA A 337 -9.31 12.59 -10.88
N ARG A 338 -8.03 12.67 -10.49
CA ARG A 338 -7.29 11.54 -9.93
C ARG A 338 -7.89 11.01 -8.63
N TYR A 339 -8.23 11.90 -7.69
CA TYR A 339 -8.86 11.54 -6.42
C TYR A 339 -10.17 10.78 -6.67
N ASN A 340 -11.00 11.26 -7.60
CA ASN A 340 -12.26 10.62 -7.93
C ASN A 340 -12.05 9.22 -8.53
N GLU A 341 -11.07 9.04 -9.40
CA GLU A 341 -10.72 7.73 -9.98
C GLU A 341 -10.18 6.74 -8.93
N LEU A 342 -9.31 7.21 -8.01
CA LEU A 342 -8.82 6.41 -6.89
C LEU A 342 -9.96 5.98 -5.98
N LEU A 343 -10.81 6.92 -5.56
CA LEU A 343 -11.95 6.65 -4.68
C LEU A 343 -12.95 5.69 -5.33
N LYS A 344 -13.23 5.87 -6.62
CA LYS A 344 -14.08 4.95 -7.41
C LYS A 344 -13.51 3.54 -7.41
N THR A 345 -12.23 3.39 -7.76
CA THR A 345 -11.56 2.08 -7.85
C THR A 345 -11.53 1.40 -6.49
N LEU A 346 -11.19 2.14 -5.43
CA LEU A 346 -11.16 1.63 -4.07
C LEU A 346 -12.53 1.18 -3.57
N ARG A 347 -13.59 1.95 -3.85
CA ARG A 347 -14.97 1.55 -3.52
C ARG A 347 -15.39 0.27 -4.23
N MET A 348 -15.09 0.16 -5.52
CA MET A 348 -15.39 -1.06 -6.29
C MET A 348 -14.63 -2.27 -5.76
N GLU A 349 -13.36 -2.09 -5.35
CA GLU A 349 -12.57 -3.16 -4.77
C GLU A 349 -13.14 -3.59 -3.43
N LEU A 350 -13.37 -2.65 -2.50
CA LEU A 350 -13.95 -2.93 -1.20
C LEU A 350 -15.32 -3.60 -1.30
N ASP A 351 -16.16 -3.21 -2.25
CA ASP A 351 -17.45 -3.87 -2.46
C ASP A 351 -17.28 -5.34 -2.89
N SER A 352 -16.24 -5.64 -3.67
CA SER A 352 -15.92 -7.01 -4.09
C SER A 352 -15.28 -7.88 -3.00
N LEU A 353 -14.80 -7.27 -1.91
CA LEU A 353 -14.12 -7.94 -0.80
C LEU A 353 -15.04 -8.32 0.39
N LYS A 354 -16.33 -7.97 0.32
CA LYS A 354 -17.32 -8.21 1.40
C LYS A 354 -17.69 -9.70 1.57
#